data_AF-A0A933LP64-F1
#
_entry.id   AF-A0A933LP64-F1
#
_cell.length_a   1.000
_cell.length_b   1.000
_cell.length_c   1.000
_cell.angle_alpha   90.00
_cell.angle_beta   90.00
_cell.angle_gamma   90.00
#
_symmetry.space_group_name_H-M   'P 1'
#
loop_
_entity.id
_entity.type
_entity.pdbx_description
1 polymer ?
#
loop_
_entity_poly.entity_id
_entity_poly.type
_entity_poly.pdbx_seq_one_letter_code
_entity_poly.pdbx_strand_id
1 'polypeptide(L)'
;MVELALGSLVVALLALSVSWKPLLSSKPPLPADQPATPGTEGAEQRGTRLAGLPADRAELPEVEVLTKEGIRLYSAGEYPDACQRFSEAVEMERGNQALRQNVARCFEGWGWQTLRNGKAEEAGLLFRQGLQQDPDSSPLLTGLALAAIHAGRPDDALEPLERAVKASPDAEAALLLARLYDQRDQTDRAVAHLRRVLERAPLHAEGRKLLDKLEREQKAEAGYWKDETRHFVVKYRGPRELEVGRAVVEILEEVYDAVGREFKFFPREKLTVIFYSEERFQDVTGIHHWANGVFDGKIRLPVGALHGRPRALERLLTHEYTHAVVHLLSRGRAPRWLQEGLAQHAERIQEDPDLHLSGGMTLAGLEALLRDGDIAKARTGYQISLWAVRDLLQRGGMERIGELLSRLGRGESADDAVPKVYGLPLAELEHQWRGILGG
;
A
#
# COMPACT_ATOMS: atom_id res chain seq x y z
N MET A 1 3.01 -19.25 50.82
CA MET A 1 3.28 -20.32 49.83
C MET A 1 1.91 -20.75 49.31
N VAL A 2 1.41 -20.37 48.15
CA VAL A 2 2.03 -20.05 46.87
C VAL A 2 1.14 -19.02 46.15
N GLU A 3 1.65 -17.82 45.92
CA GLU A 3 1.20 -16.91 44.85
C GLU A 3 1.99 -17.32 43.61
N LEU A 4 1.34 -17.83 42.56
CA LEU A 4 1.96 -18.10 41.27
C LEU A 4 0.96 -17.78 40.14
N ALA A 5 1.47 -17.05 39.15
CA ALA A 5 0.95 -16.87 37.78
C ALA A 5 -0.20 -15.86 37.53
N LEU A 6 0.05 -14.57 37.80
CA LEU A 6 -0.50 -13.47 36.98
C LEU A 6 0.63 -12.94 36.08
N GLY A 7 0.94 -13.70 35.04
CA GLY A 7 1.97 -13.39 34.05
C GLY A 7 1.37 -12.80 32.77
N SER A 8 1.58 -11.50 32.58
CA SER A 8 1.67 -10.74 31.30
C SER A 8 1.00 -11.35 30.07
N LEU A 9 -0.17 -10.83 29.70
CA LEU A 9 -0.80 -11.10 28.41
C LEU A 9 -1.50 -9.83 27.93
N VAL A 10 -0.77 -9.01 27.16
CA VAL A 10 -1.29 -7.78 26.57
C VAL A 10 -0.63 -7.60 25.20
N VAL A 11 -1.34 -7.95 24.14
CA VAL A 11 -0.88 -7.86 22.75
C VAL A 11 -1.97 -7.26 21.85
N ALA A 12 -1.56 -6.18 21.18
CA ALA A 12 -1.95 -5.56 19.91
C ALA A 12 -3.42 -5.39 19.51
N LEU A 13 -3.92 -4.18 19.24
CA LEU A 13 -4.72 -3.96 18.02
C LEU A 13 -4.25 -2.69 17.30
N LEU A 14 -4.50 -2.76 15.99
CA LEU A 14 -4.65 -1.68 15.01
C LEU A 14 -3.38 -1.22 14.32
N ALA A 15 -2.72 -2.17 13.63
CA ALA A 15 -2.20 -1.84 12.31
C ALA A 15 -3.37 -1.36 11.43
N LEU A 16 -3.49 -0.04 11.28
CA LEU A 16 -4.23 0.58 10.19
C LEU A 16 -3.54 0.13 8.90
N SER A 17 -3.89 -1.05 8.40
CA SER A 17 -3.65 -1.37 7.01
C SER A 17 -4.40 -0.31 6.22
N VAL A 18 -3.64 0.62 5.64
CA VAL A 18 -4.09 1.39 4.49
C VAL A 18 -4.38 0.32 3.45
N SER A 19 -5.60 -0.18 3.45
CA SER A 19 -6.13 -0.99 2.37
C SER A 19 -6.12 -0.05 1.18
N TRP A 20 -5.15 -0.24 0.29
CA TRP A 20 -5.19 0.28 -1.06
C TRP A 20 -6.35 -0.43 -1.74
N LYS A 21 -7.59 -0.05 -1.41
CA LYS A 21 -8.74 -0.40 -2.23
C LYS A 21 -8.48 0.30 -3.56
N PRO A 22 -8.42 -0.44 -4.68
CA PRO A 22 -8.33 0.21 -5.97
C PRO A 22 -9.63 0.99 -6.16
N LEU A 23 -9.57 2.32 -6.06
CA LEU A 23 -10.59 3.23 -6.59
C LEU A 23 -10.50 3.31 -8.13
N LEU A 24 -10.07 2.21 -8.77
CA LEU A 24 -9.91 2.09 -10.23
C LEU A 24 -11.26 1.78 -10.93
N SER A 25 -12.34 2.45 -10.50
CA SER A 25 -13.69 2.21 -11.03
C SER A 25 -14.05 3.08 -12.23
N SER A 26 -13.21 4.03 -12.64
CA SER A 26 -13.45 4.79 -13.88
C SER A 26 -12.62 4.22 -15.02
N LYS A 27 -13.29 3.76 -16.08
CA LYS A 27 -12.66 3.58 -17.39
C LYS A 27 -11.96 4.90 -17.77
N PRO A 28 -10.72 4.86 -18.30
CA PRO A 28 -10.10 6.06 -18.87
C PRO A 28 -11.02 6.65 -19.95
N PRO A 29 -11.10 7.99 -20.06
CA PRO A 29 -11.94 8.65 -21.06
C PRO A 29 -11.50 8.26 -22.47
N LEU A 30 -12.47 8.10 -23.37
CA LEU A 30 -12.21 7.79 -24.77
C LEU A 30 -11.26 8.84 -25.40
N PRO A 31 -10.41 8.45 -26.37
CA PRO A 31 -9.73 9.40 -27.26
C PRO A 31 -10.75 10.41 -27.79
N ALA A 32 -10.45 11.71 -27.67
CA ALA A 32 -11.40 12.75 -28.06
C ALA A 32 -11.41 12.88 -29.58
N ASP A 33 -12.61 12.84 -30.16
CA ASP A 33 -12.85 13.07 -31.59
C ASP A 33 -12.85 14.60 -31.83
N GLN A 34 -11.70 15.18 -32.17
CA GLN A 34 -11.64 16.57 -32.62
C GLN A 34 -11.52 16.61 -34.14
N PRO A 35 -12.53 17.11 -34.87
CA PRO A 35 -12.41 17.32 -36.30
C PRO A 35 -11.46 18.49 -36.57
N ALA A 36 -10.52 18.30 -37.49
CA ALA A 36 -9.68 19.36 -38.03
C ALA A 36 -10.55 20.45 -38.66
N THR A 37 -10.44 21.70 -38.18
CA THR A 37 -11.12 22.86 -38.76
C THR A 37 -10.42 23.31 -40.05
N PRO A 38 -11.12 23.52 -41.17
CA PRO A 38 -10.61 24.32 -42.28
C PRO A 38 -11.06 25.79 -42.17
N GLY A 39 -10.14 26.69 -42.52
CA GLY A 39 -10.35 28.14 -42.59
C GLY A 39 -11.25 28.61 -43.74
N THR A 40 -11.54 29.90 -43.66
CA THR A 40 -12.58 30.75 -44.27
C THR A 40 -12.56 30.99 -45.80
N GLU A 41 -13.69 31.59 -46.25
CA GLU A 41 -14.02 32.32 -47.51
C GLU A 41 -14.73 31.46 -48.58
N GLY A 42 -15.89 31.77 -49.18
CA GLY A 42 -16.74 32.96 -49.27
C GLY A 42 -17.12 33.20 -50.74
N ALA A 43 -18.32 32.81 -51.20
CA ALA A 43 -19.03 33.35 -52.40
C ALA A 43 -20.35 32.62 -52.72
N GLU A 44 -21.25 33.35 -53.38
CA GLU A 44 -22.71 33.17 -53.52
C GLU A 44 -23.21 32.17 -54.59
N GLN A 45 -24.45 31.71 -54.36
CA GLN A 45 -25.57 31.39 -55.26
C GLN A 45 -25.32 30.82 -56.68
N ARG A 46 -25.90 29.64 -56.96
CA ARG A 46 -27.01 29.42 -57.92
C ARG A 46 -27.38 27.94 -58.01
N GLY A 47 -28.68 27.65 -57.98
CA GLY A 47 -29.20 26.29 -58.10
C GLY A 47 -29.15 25.76 -59.53
N THR A 48 -28.75 24.50 -59.69
CA THR A 48 -29.15 23.66 -60.83
C THR A 48 -28.87 22.18 -60.57
N ARG A 49 -29.94 21.40 -60.73
CA ARG A 49 -30.06 19.98 -61.12
C ARG A 49 -28.99 18.98 -60.65
N LEU A 50 -29.47 18.06 -59.80
CA LEU A 50 -29.00 16.69 -59.62
C LEU A 50 -28.69 16.02 -60.97
N ALA A 51 -27.41 15.78 -61.25
CA ALA A 51 -26.96 14.86 -62.28
C ALA A 51 -25.61 14.27 -61.86
N GLY A 52 -25.60 12.97 -61.56
CA GLY A 52 -24.45 12.06 -61.57
C GLY A 52 -23.14 12.55 -60.93
N LEU A 53 -23.00 12.37 -59.61
CA LEU A 53 -21.68 12.18 -59.01
C LEU A 53 -21.39 10.68 -59.01
N PRO A 54 -20.20 10.23 -59.43
CA PRO A 54 -19.77 8.87 -59.13
C PRO A 54 -19.77 8.72 -57.61
N ALA A 55 -20.26 7.58 -57.11
CA ALA A 55 -20.06 7.19 -55.72
C ALA A 55 -18.58 6.83 -55.51
N ASP A 56 -17.70 7.83 -55.63
CA ASP A 56 -16.36 7.74 -55.08
C ASP A 56 -16.56 7.70 -53.57
N ARG A 57 -16.51 6.49 -53.00
CA ARG A 57 -16.21 6.35 -51.57
C ARG A 57 -14.83 6.96 -51.43
N ALA A 58 -14.76 8.25 -51.08
CA ALA A 58 -13.50 8.89 -50.74
C ALA A 58 -12.86 8.01 -49.65
N GLU A 59 -11.80 7.29 -50.02
CA GLU A 59 -11.03 6.50 -49.08
C GLU A 59 -10.55 7.47 -48.00
N LEU A 60 -10.89 7.18 -46.75
CA LEU A 60 -10.41 7.98 -45.63
C LEU A 60 -8.87 8.00 -45.70
N PRO A 61 -8.23 9.13 -45.37
CA PRO A 61 -6.78 9.16 -45.23
C PRO A 61 -6.32 8.01 -44.33
N GLU A 62 -5.24 7.32 -44.70
CA GLU A 62 -4.76 6.13 -43.98
C GLU A 62 -4.54 6.39 -42.47
N VAL A 63 -4.09 7.61 -42.11
CA VAL A 63 -3.97 8.08 -40.71
C VAL A 63 -5.32 8.03 -39.97
N GLU A 64 -6.41 8.42 -40.63
CA GLU A 64 -7.77 8.40 -40.06
C GLU A 64 -8.27 6.95 -39.92
N VAL A 65 -7.94 6.07 -40.87
CA VAL A 65 -8.24 4.64 -40.78
C VAL A 65 -7.53 4.00 -39.58
N LEU A 66 -6.22 4.20 -39.47
CA LEU A 66 -5.41 3.70 -38.35
C LEU A 66 -5.92 4.24 -37.01
N THR A 67 -6.29 5.52 -36.94
CA THR A 67 -6.83 6.14 -35.72
C THR A 67 -8.17 5.52 -35.34
N LYS A 68 -9.11 5.34 -36.28
CA LYS A 68 -10.41 4.71 -36.02
C LYS A 68 -10.28 3.26 -35.60
N GLU A 69 -9.36 2.51 -36.22
CA GLU A 69 -9.09 1.13 -35.82
C GLU A 69 -8.49 1.07 -34.42
N GLY A 70 -7.52 1.93 -34.10
CA GLY A 70 -6.94 2.05 -32.77
C GLY A 70 -8.00 2.34 -31.70
N ILE A 71 -8.96 3.25 -31.97
CA ILE A 71 -10.07 3.55 -31.06
C ILE A 71 -10.96 2.33 -30.82
N ARG A 72 -11.27 1.57 -31.88
CA ARG A 72 -12.08 0.35 -31.80
C ARG A 72 -11.38 -0.71 -30.93
N LEU A 73 -10.11 -0.97 -31.18
CA LEU A 73 -9.29 -1.94 -30.42
C LEU A 73 -9.14 -1.52 -28.96
N TYR A 74 -8.89 -0.23 -28.71
CA TYR A 74 -8.81 0.33 -27.36
C TYR A 74 -10.12 0.11 -26.59
N SER A 75 -11.25 0.36 -27.24
CA SER A 75 -12.58 0.17 -26.65
C SER A 75 -12.88 -1.31 -26.35
N ALA A 76 -12.30 -2.23 -27.11
CA ALA A 76 -12.37 -3.67 -26.89
C ALA A 76 -11.41 -4.16 -25.78
N GLY A 77 -10.48 -3.31 -25.31
CA GLY A 77 -9.43 -3.69 -24.35
C GLY A 77 -8.26 -4.44 -24.99
N GLU A 78 -8.17 -4.45 -26.32
CA GLU A 78 -7.07 -5.00 -27.10
C GLU A 78 -5.93 -3.98 -27.17
N TYR A 79 -5.38 -3.61 -26.02
CA TYR A 79 -4.42 -2.51 -25.90
C TYR A 79 -3.14 -2.68 -26.75
N PRO A 80 -2.51 -3.87 -26.85
CA PRO A 80 -1.30 -4.02 -27.66
C PRO A 80 -1.52 -3.61 -29.12
N ASP A 81 -2.58 -4.12 -29.75
CA ASP A 81 -2.93 -3.82 -31.14
C ASP A 81 -3.40 -2.36 -31.29
N ALA A 82 -4.16 -1.86 -30.33
CA ALA A 82 -4.58 -0.45 -30.32
C ALA A 82 -3.39 0.51 -30.30
N CYS A 83 -2.42 0.26 -29.43
CA CYS A 83 -1.24 1.11 -29.27
C CYS A 83 -0.34 1.02 -30.50
N GLN A 84 -0.27 -0.16 -31.14
CA GLN A 84 0.40 -0.31 -32.42
C GLN A 84 -0.25 0.58 -33.50
N ARG A 85 -1.58 0.51 -33.68
CA ARG A 85 -2.27 1.34 -34.69
C ARG A 85 -2.12 2.83 -34.45
N PHE A 86 -2.21 3.26 -33.19
CA PHE A 86 -1.94 4.66 -32.86
C PHE A 86 -0.49 5.06 -33.12
N SER A 87 0.48 4.19 -32.87
CA SER A 87 1.90 4.47 -33.12
C SER A 87 2.20 4.55 -34.62
N GLU A 88 1.60 3.68 -35.43
CA GLU A 88 1.67 3.74 -36.89
C GLU A 88 1.10 5.07 -37.41
N ALA A 89 -0.05 5.53 -36.88
CA ALA A 89 -0.61 6.83 -37.22
C ALA A 89 0.33 8.00 -36.83
N VAL A 90 0.98 7.93 -35.67
CA VAL A 90 1.98 8.93 -35.25
C VAL A 90 3.20 8.94 -36.18
N GLU A 91 3.67 7.81 -36.68
CA GLU A 91 4.82 7.76 -37.59
C GLU A 91 4.53 8.46 -38.94
N MET A 92 3.27 8.40 -39.41
CA MET A 92 2.84 9.11 -40.61
C MET A 92 2.81 10.63 -40.40
N GLU A 93 2.39 11.06 -39.21
CA GLU A 93 2.27 12.48 -38.85
C GLU A 93 2.97 12.78 -37.51
N ARG A 94 4.30 12.67 -37.48
CA ARG A 94 5.09 12.80 -36.22
C ARG A 94 4.86 14.10 -35.46
N GLY A 95 4.47 15.17 -36.16
CA GLY A 95 4.15 16.48 -35.59
C GLY A 95 2.78 16.55 -34.91
N ASN A 96 1.86 15.63 -35.20
CA ASN A 96 0.48 15.69 -34.74
C ASN A 96 0.34 15.34 -33.25
N GLN A 97 0.01 16.35 -32.45
CA GLN A 97 -0.08 16.21 -31.00
C GLN A 97 -1.29 15.37 -30.56
N ALA A 98 -2.40 15.39 -31.30
CA ALA A 98 -3.57 14.58 -30.97
C ALA A 98 -3.27 13.08 -31.12
N LEU A 99 -2.50 12.69 -32.15
CA LEU A 99 -2.07 11.31 -32.34
C LEU A 99 -1.11 10.86 -31.24
N ARG A 100 -0.16 11.70 -30.84
CA ARG A 100 0.72 11.40 -29.69
C ARG A 100 -0.07 11.23 -28.39
N GLN A 101 -1.10 12.05 -28.17
CA GLN A 101 -2.00 11.89 -27.02
C GLN A 101 -2.80 10.58 -27.08
N ASN A 102 -3.19 10.10 -28.26
CA ASN A 102 -3.85 8.79 -28.39
C ASN A 102 -2.91 7.65 -28.00
N VAL A 103 -1.64 7.69 -28.42
CA VAL A 103 -0.62 6.72 -27.98
C VAL A 103 -0.42 6.78 -26.47
N ALA A 104 -0.30 7.98 -25.89
CA ALA A 104 -0.15 8.18 -24.45
C ALA A 104 -1.32 7.55 -23.66
N ARG A 105 -2.57 7.84 -24.05
CA ARG A 105 -3.78 7.27 -23.43
C ARG A 105 -3.90 5.76 -23.64
N CYS A 106 -3.41 5.26 -24.77
CA CYS A 106 -3.36 3.83 -25.02
C CYS A 106 -2.48 3.11 -24.01
N PHE A 107 -1.24 3.58 -23.86
CA PHE A 107 -0.29 3.04 -22.89
C PHE A 107 -0.76 3.25 -21.45
N GLU A 108 -1.45 4.35 -21.14
CA GLU A 108 -2.10 4.56 -19.84
C GLU A 108 -3.10 3.44 -19.54
N GLY A 109 -4.06 3.20 -20.44
CA GLY A 109 -5.08 2.17 -20.28
C GLY A 109 -4.50 0.76 -20.13
N TRP A 110 -3.49 0.44 -20.95
CA TRP A 110 -2.76 -0.82 -20.87
C TRP A 110 -2.04 -0.95 -19.53
N GLY A 111 -1.30 0.08 -19.13
CA GLY A 111 -0.56 0.11 -17.87
C GLY A 111 -1.47 -0.15 -16.67
N TRP A 112 -2.65 0.49 -16.62
CA TRP A 112 -3.63 0.25 -15.57
C TRP A 112 -4.19 -1.16 -15.55
N GLN A 113 -4.50 -1.75 -16.72
CA GLN A 113 -4.96 -3.14 -16.76
C GLN A 113 -3.87 -4.10 -16.29
N THR A 114 -2.64 -3.90 -16.74
CA THR A 114 -1.48 -4.70 -16.37
C THR A 114 -1.19 -4.59 -14.86
N LEU A 115 -1.35 -3.40 -14.28
CA LEU A 115 -1.22 -3.18 -12.85
C LEU A 115 -2.32 -3.89 -12.04
N ARG A 116 -3.58 -3.83 -12.52
CA ARG A 116 -4.70 -4.60 -11.92
C ARG A 116 -4.46 -6.10 -11.95
N ASN A 117 -3.76 -6.59 -12.97
CA ASN A 117 -3.35 -7.99 -13.08
C ASN A 117 -2.12 -8.36 -12.21
N GLY A 118 -1.68 -7.45 -11.33
CA GLY A 118 -0.55 -7.66 -10.41
C GLY A 118 0.83 -7.53 -11.05
N LYS A 119 0.92 -7.19 -12.34
CA LYS A 119 2.19 -7.12 -13.07
C LYS A 119 2.80 -5.72 -12.99
N ALA A 120 3.18 -5.32 -11.78
CA ALA A 120 3.62 -3.95 -11.49
C ALA A 120 4.83 -3.48 -12.32
N GLU A 121 5.84 -4.34 -12.53
CA GLU A 121 7.03 -4.01 -13.33
C GLU A 121 6.69 -3.72 -14.79
N GLU A 122 5.86 -4.58 -15.39
CA GLU A 122 5.40 -4.44 -16.78
C GLU A 122 4.54 -3.17 -16.94
N ALA A 123 3.65 -2.91 -15.98
CA ALA A 123 2.88 -1.67 -15.95
C ALA A 123 3.79 -0.42 -15.91
N GLY A 124 4.85 -0.44 -15.11
CA GLY A 124 5.84 0.65 -15.06
C GLY A 124 6.58 0.88 -16.38
N LEU A 125 6.79 -0.16 -17.19
CA LEU A 125 7.32 0.00 -18.55
C LEU A 125 6.30 0.66 -19.48
N LEU A 126 5.03 0.24 -19.41
CA LEU A 126 3.95 0.80 -20.22
C LEU A 126 3.72 2.28 -19.92
N PHE A 127 3.65 2.67 -18.64
CA PHE A 127 3.53 4.07 -18.26
C PHE A 127 4.70 4.91 -18.79
N ARG A 128 5.94 4.39 -18.73
CA ARG A 128 7.11 5.06 -19.32
C ARG A 128 7.02 5.21 -20.85
N GLN A 129 6.43 4.26 -21.57
CA GLN A 129 6.17 4.40 -23.01
C GLN A 129 5.17 5.52 -23.29
N GLY A 130 4.09 5.60 -22.51
CA GLY A 130 3.15 6.72 -22.60
C GLY A 130 3.82 8.08 -22.33
N LEU A 131 4.69 8.15 -21.32
CA LEU A 131 5.42 9.38 -20.96
C LEU A 131 6.42 9.83 -22.03
N GLN A 132 6.84 8.97 -22.96
CA GLN A 132 7.63 9.42 -24.12
C GLN A 132 6.81 10.31 -25.07
N GLN A 133 5.48 10.14 -25.08
CA GLN A 133 4.56 10.87 -25.95
C GLN A 133 4.00 12.11 -25.25
N ASP A 134 3.75 12.01 -23.95
CA ASP A 134 3.29 13.10 -23.09
C ASP A 134 4.06 13.10 -21.75
N PRO A 135 5.23 13.78 -21.70
CA PRO A 135 6.13 13.72 -20.55
C PRO A 135 5.53 14.17 -19.23
N ASP A 136 4.58 15.11 -19.25
CA ASP A 136 4.00 15.72 -18.05
C ASP A 136 2.56 15.28 -17.81
N SER A 137 2.14 14.18 -18.44
CA SER A 137 0.84 13.55 -18.19
C SER A 137 0.72 13.10 -16.74
N SER A 138 -0.07 13.83 -15.96
CA SER A 138 -0.34 13.50 -14.56
C SER A 138 -0.89 12.07 -14.37
N PRO A 139 -1.86 11.56 -15.17
CA PRO A 139 -2.31 10.18 -15.05
C PRO A 139 -1.21 9.14 -15.26
N LEU A 140 -0.33 9.34 -16.26
CA LEU A 140 0.77 8.43 -16.53
C LEU A 140 1.85 8.48 -15.43
N LEU A 141 2.17 9.68 -14.92
CA LEU A 141 3.10 9.86 -13.80
C LEU A 141 2.57 9.21 -12.51
N THR A 142 1.28 9.39 -12.20
CA THR A 142 0.61 8.71 -11.08
C THR A 142 0.60 7.19 -11.27
N GLY A 143 0.30 6.70 -12.48
CA GLY A 143 0.36 5.28 -12.82
C GLY A 143 1.76 4.70 -12.63
N LEU A 144 2.80 5.39 -13.09
CA LEU A 144 4.20 4.99 -12.90
C LEU A 144 4.57 4.90 -11.42
N ALA A 145 4.18 5.90 -10.61
CA ALA A 145 4.39 5.88 -9.18
C ALA A 145 3.70 4.71 -8.49
N LEU A 146 2.44 4.45 -8.84
CA LEU A 146 1.69 3.31 -8.30
C LEU A 146 2.31 1.97 -8.71
N ALA A 147 2.75 1.84 -9.95
CA ALA A 147 3.49 0.67 -10.41
C ALA A 147 4.77 0.47 -9.57
N ALA A 148 5.52 1.53 -9.28
CA ALA A 148 6.70 1.47 -8.43
C ALA A 148 6.36 1.05 -6.98
N ILE A 149 5.31 1.62 -6.39
CA ILE A 149 4.84 1.24 -5.04
C ILE A 149 4.43 -0.23 -5.00
N HIS A 150 3.65 -0.69 -5.99
CA HIS A 150 3.23 -2.10 -6.10
C HIS A 150 4.40 -3.04 -6.39
N ALA A 151 5.46 -2.54 -7.05
CA ALA A 151 6.73 -3.23 -7.27
C ALA A 151 7.66 -3.20 -6.05
N GLY A 152 7.26 -2.54 -4.95
CA GLY A 152 8.04 -2.46 -3.70
C GLY A 152 9.22 -1.51 -3.77
N ARG A 153 9.15 -0.53 -4.68
CA ARG A 153 10.10 0.56 -4.82
C ARG A 153 9.40 1.89 -4.57
N PRO A 154 8.91 2.15 -3.35
CA PRO A 154 8.20 3.40 -3.03
C PRO A 154 9.10 4.64 -3.13
N ASP A 155 10.43 4.53 -3.17
CA ASP A 155 11.34 5.65 -3.42
C ASP A 155 11.26 6.13 -4.87
N ASP A 156 11.20 5.20 -5.82
CA ASP A 156 11.05 5.50 -7.25
C ASP A 156 9.73 6.21 -7.58
N ALA A 157 8.78 6.22 -6.63
CA ALA A 157 7.48 6.86 -6.78
C ALA A 157 7.48 8.35 -6.42
N LEU A 158 8.48 8.85 -5.68
CA LEU A 158 8.49 10.24 -5.20
C LEU A 158 8.59 11.24 -6.36
N GLU A 159 9.58 11.08 -7.24
CA GLU A 159 9.80 12.00 -8.36
C GLU A 159 8.60 12.06 -9.33
N PRO A 160 8.01 10.92 -9.76
CA PRO A 160 6.85 10.96 -10.64
C PRO A 160 5.64 11.63 -9.96
N LEU A 161 5.41 11.40 -8.67
CA LEU A 161 4.31 12.06 -7.94
C LEU A 161 4.54 13.55 -7.74
N GLU A 162 5.76 13.98 -7.43
CA GLU A 162 6.12 15.40 -7.35
C GLU A 162 5.86 16.10 -8.68
N ARG A 163 6.20 15.45 -9.81
CA ARG A 163 5.91 15.94 -11.16
C ARG A 163 4.41 15.93 -11.47
N ALA A 164 3.69 14.87 -11.12
CA ALA A 164 2.26 14.75 -11.34
C ALA A 164 1.52 15.92 -10.67
N VAL A 165 1.76 16.13 -9.37
CA VAL A 165 1.15 17.20 -8.57
C VAL A 165 1.53 18.60 -9.10
N LYS A 166 2.72 18.76 -9.67
CA LYS A 166 3.15 20.02 -10.31
C LYS A 166 2.44 20.27 -11.64
N ALA A 167 2.29 19.24 -12.46
CA ALA A 167 1.68 19.32 -13.79
C ALA A 167 0.16 19.52 -13.71
N SER A 168 -0.50 18.70 -12.90
CA SER A 168 -1.92 18.81 -12.58
C SER A 168 -2.09 18.53 -11.09
N PRO A 169 -2.60 19.48 -10.29
CA PRO A 169 -2.86 19.22 -8.88
C PRO A 169 -4.10 18.33 -8.74
N ASP A 170 -3.88 17.06 -9.02
CA ASP A 170 -4.78 15.94 -8.81
C ASP A 170 -4.74 15.53 -7.34
N ALA A 171 -5.92 15.25 -6.79
CA ALA A 171 -6.07 14.87 -5.39
C ALA A 171 -5.48 13.48 -5.12
N GLU A 172 -5.58 12.55 -6.07
CA GLU A 172 -5.05 11.19 -5.91
C GLU A 172 -3.52 11.21 -5.84
N ALA A 173 -2.86 11.82 -6.83
CA ALA A 173 -1.39 12.00 -6.84
C ALA A 173 -0.88 12.67 -5.55
N ALA A 174 -1.56 13.72 -5.10
CA ALA A 174 -1.17 14.45 -3.89
C ALA A 174 -1.38 13.64 -2.60
N LEU A 175 -2.41 12.79 -2.54
CA LEU A 175 -2.63 11.88 -1.41
C LEU A 175 -1.55 10.81 -1.34
N LEU A 176 -1.21 10.21 -2.48
CA LEU A 176 -0.12 9.24 -2.56
C LEU A 176 1.20 9.86 -2.11
N LEU A 177 1.50 11.05 -2.59
CA LEU A 177 2.70 11.79 -2.22
C LEU A 177 2.73 12.12 -0.72
N ALA A 178 1.61 12.58 -0.16
CA ALA A 178 1.50 12.85 1.27
C ALA A 178 1.72 11.60 2.14
N ARG A 179 1.19 10.43 1.72
CA ARG A 179 1.43 9.16 2.41
C ARG A 179 2.90 8.75 2.37
N LEU A 180 3.55 8.90 1.21
CA LEU A 180 4.98 8.59 1.07
C LEU A 180 5.87 9.52 1.91
N TYR A 181 5.51 10.80 2.03
CA TYR A 181 6.20 11.71 2.94
C TYR A 181 5.97 11.38 4.40
N ASP A 182 4.74 11.03 4.80
CA ASP A 182 4.46 10.63 6.18
C ASP A 182 5.25 9.38 6.59
N GLN A 183 5.32 8.37 5.72
CA GLN A 183 6.13 7.16 5.95
C GLN A 183 7.62 7.48 6.16
N ARG A 184 8.12 8.55 5.52
CA ARG A 184 9.50 9.03 5.65
C ARG A 184 9.68 10.09 6.72
N ASP A 185 8.70 10.24 7.61
CA ASP A 185 8.70 11.21 8.69
C ASP A 185 8.82 12.68 8.23
N GLN A 186 8.45 12.95 6.98
CA GLN A 186 8.38 14.29 6.38
C GLN A 186 6.97 14.87 6.51
N THR A 187 6.39 14.80 7.72
CA THR A 187 5.00 15.18 8.01
C THR A 187 4.67 16.61 7.58
N ASP A 188 5.61 17.55 7.70
CA ASP A 188 5.42 18.94 7.26
C ASP A 188 5.12 19.04 5.75
N ARG A 189 5.84 18.28 4.93
CA ARG A 189 5.60 18.22 3.47
C ARG A 189 4.25 17.58 3.19
N ALA A 190 3.95 16.46 3.85
CA ALA A 190 2.66 15.78 3.70
C ALA A 190 1.46 16.70 4.01
N VAL A 191 1.51 17.41 5.14
CA VAL A 191 0.49 18.40 5.54
C VAL A 191 0.35 19.53 4.51
N ALA A 192 1.47 20.06 4.01
CA ALA A 192 1.44 21.12 2.99
C ALA A 192 0.74 20.67 1.70
N HIS A 193 0.98 19.43 1.25
CA HIS A 193 0.30 18.87 0.08
C HIS A 193 -1.19 18.65 0.33
N LEU A 194 -1.58 18.09 1.48
CA LEU A 194 -2.98 17.84 1.82
C LEU A 194 -3.81 19.12 1.96
N ARG A 195 -3.24 20.18 2.53
CA ARG A 195 -3.91 21.49 2.60
C ARG A 195 -4.25 22.01 1.21
N ARG A 196 -3.32 21.92 0.25
CA ARG A 196 -3.58 22.32 -1.16
C ARG A 196 -4.65 21.45 -1.83
N VAL A 197 -4.72 20.15 -1.52
CA VAL A 197 -5.80 19.28 -2.01
C VAL A 197 -7.15 19.76 -1.48
N LEU A 198 -7.24 20.05 -0.18
CA LEU A 198 -8.49 20.44 0.47
C LEU A 198 -8.91 21.88 0.18
N GLU A 199 -7.99 22.77 -0.20
CA GLU A 199 -8.33 24.08 -0.77
C GLU A 199 -9.15 23.95 -2.06
N ARG A 200 -8.85 22.94 -2.89
CA ARG A 200 -9.52 22.69 -4.18
C ARG A 200 -10.72 21.78 -4.06
N ALA A 201 -10.62 20.77 -3.21
CA ALA A 201 -11.65 19.77 -2.95
C ALA A 201 -11.97 19.69 -1.44
N PRO A 202 -12.70 20.67 -0.88
CA PRO A 202 -12.98 20.73 0.56
C PRO A 202 -13.73 19.50 1.12
N LEU A 203 -14.44 18.78 0.25
CA LEU A 203 -15.21 17.57 0.58
C LEU A 203 -14.42 16.27 0.37
N HIS A 204 -13.12 16.33 0.09
CA HIS A 204 -12.30 15.13 -0.08
C HIS A 204 -12.09 14.40 1.26
N ALA A 205 -12.98 13.45 1.57
CA ALA A 205 -13.03 12.77 2.87
C ALA A 205 -11.70 12.12 3.29
N GLU A 206 -11.04 11.43 2.37
CA GLU A 206 -9.77 10.76 2.66
C GLU A 206 -8.63 11.75 2.95
N GLY A 207 -8.51 12.81 2.16
CA GLY A 207 -7.53 13.87 2.41
C GLY A 207 -7.78 14.63 3.71
N ARG A 208 -9.05 14.89 4.07
CA ARG A 208 -9.39 15.47 5.38
C ARG A 208 -8.96 14.54 6.50
N LYS A 209 -9.33 13.26 6.43
CA LYS A 209 -8.98 12.27 7.46
C LYS A 209 -7.46 12.14 7.64
N LEU A 210 -6.70 12.13 6.53
CA LEU A 210 -5.25 12.07 6.60
C LEU A 210 -4.65 13.37 7.17
N LEU A 211 -5.15 14.55 6.76
CA LEU A 211 -4.69 15.82 7.31
C LEU A 211 -4.93 15.89 8.83
N ASP A 212 -6.13 15.54 9.29
CA ASP A 212 -6.50 15.55 10.71
C ASP A 212 -5.64 14.59 11.54
N LYS A 213 -5.21 13.46 10.96
CA LYS A 213 -4.23 12.55 11.58
C LYS A 213 -2.87 13.25 11.70
N LEU A 214 -2.34 13.78 10.60
CA LEU A 214 -0.99 14.35 10.56
C LEU A 214 -0.86 15.63 11.40
N GLU A 215 -1.89 16.46 11.46
CA GLU A 215 -1.90 17.67 12.32
C GLU A 215 -1.94 17.30 13.81
N ARG A 216 -2.67 16.23 14.19
CA ARG A 216 -2.62 15.70 15.57
C ARG A 216 -1.23 15.18 15.92
N GLU A 217 -0.59 14.44 15.01
CA GLU A 217 0.79 13.96 15.19
C GLU A 217 1.79 15.11 15.33
N GLN A 218 1.77 16.08 14.40
CA GLN A 218 2.65 17.25 14.42
C GLN A 218 2.50 18.06 15.72
N LYS A 219 1.26 18.26 16.19
CA LYS A 219 0.99 18.93 17.46
C LYS A 219 1.46 18.12 18.66
N ALA A 220 1.26 16.80 18.65
CA ALA A 220 1.62 15.92 19.76
C ALA A 220 3.14 15.79 19.93
N GLU A 221 3.86 15.77 18.81
CA GLU A 221 5.32 15.60 18.71
C GLU A 221 6.10 16.92 18.68
N ALA A 222 5.41 18.07 18.75
CA ALA A 222 6.04 19.37 18.78
C ALA A 222 7.04 19.48 19.95
N GLY A 223 8.29 19.78 19.63
CA GLY A 223 9.37 19.91 20.61
C GLY A 223 9.95 18.57 21.09
N TYR A 224 9.65 17.46 20.42
CA TYR A 224 10.33 16.20 20.69
C TYR A 224 11.80 16.30 20.24
N TRP A 225 12.67 15.72 21.04
CA TRP A 225 14.06 15.44 20.70
C TRP A 225 14.10 14.31 19.67
N LYS A 226 15.07 14.38 18.78
CA LYS A 226 15.32 13.37 17.75
C LYS A 226 16.76 12.89 17.88
N ASP A 227 16.91 11.59 18.11
CA ASP A 227 18.19 10.88 18.02
C ASP A 227 18.16 9.92 16.84
N GLU A 228 19.35 9.54 16.37
CA GLU A 228 19.49 8.55 15.31
C GLU A 228 20.48 7.47 15.71
N THR A 229 20.13 6.24 15.38
CA THR A 229 20.98 5.06 15.52
C THR A 229 21.39 4.57 14.13
N ARG A 230 21.94 3.36 14.06
CA ARG A 230 22.29 2.75 12.77
C ARG A 230 21.03 2.44 11.95
N HIS A 231 19.98 1.93 12.59
CA HIS A 231 18.77 1.46 11.91
C HIS A 231 17.47 2.19 12.32
N PHE A 232 17.53 3.13 13.26
CA PHE A 232 16.36 3.82 13.78
C PHE A 232 16.53 5.33 13.87
N VAL A 233 15.42 6.04 13.72
CA VAL A 233 15.23 7.42 14.16
C VAL A 233 14.34 7.36 15.40
N VAL A 234 14.78 7.94 16.51
CA VAL A 234 14.06 7.85 17.78
C VAL A 234 13.62 9.22 18.26
N LYS A 235 12.33 9.37 18.57
CA LYS A 235 11.71 10.63 19.03
C LYS A 235 11.14 10.52 20.44
N TYR A 236 11.39 11.52 21.29
CA TYR A 236 10.91 11.57 22.68
C TYR A 236 10.82 13.01 23.22
N ARG A 237 10.06 13.23 24.31
CA ARG A 237 9.71 14.58 24.79
C ARG A 237 10.81 15.31 25.56
N GLY A 238 11.73 14.61 26.24
CA GLY A 238 12.74 15.29 27.07
C GLY A 238 13.73 14.38 27.80
N PRO A 239 14.58 14.94 28.67
CA PRO A 239 15.71 14.22 29.28
C PRO A 239 15.34 13.06 30.21
N ARG A 240 14.14 13.06 30.81
CA ARG A 240 13.67 11.91 31.62
C ARG A 240 13.30 10.73 30.72
N GLU A 241 12.71 11.01 29.58
CA GLU A 241 12.46 10.04 28.52
C GLU A 241 13.74 9.67 27.76
N LEU A 242 14.81 10.46 27.82
CA LEU A 242 16.12 10.16 27.21
C LEU A 242 16.81 8.97 27.89
N GLU A 243 16.76 8.83 29.22
CA GLU A 243 17.35 7.67 29.89
C GLU A 243 16.66 6.37 29.47
N VAL A 244 15.32 6.41 29.43
CA VAL A 244 14.51 5.32 28.85
C VAL A 244 14.84 5.15 27.37
N GLY A 245 14.95 6.25 26.62
CA GLY A 245 15.26 6.27 25.19
C GLY A 245 16.59 5.61 24.86
N ARG A 246 17.65 5.82 25.67
CA ARG A 246 18.95 5.15 25.49
C ARG A 246 18.85 3.65 25.73
N ALA A 247 18.22 3.22 26.82
CA ALA A 247 18.00 1.80 27.08
C ALA A 247 17.14 1.14 25.98
N VAL A 248 16.13 1.85 25.48
CA VAL A 248 15.30 1.37 24.38
C VAL A 248 16.09 1.29 23.07
N VAL A 249 16.94 2.28 22.79
CA VAL A 249 17.82 2.28 21.60
C VAL A 249 18.72 1.05 21.57
N GLU A 250 19.33 0.70 22.71
CA GLU A 250 20.17 -0.49 22.82
C GLU A 250 19.35 -1.77 22.52
N ILE A 251 18.19 -1.91 23.14
CA ILE A 251 17.29 -3.06 22.92
C ILE A 251 16.77 -3.10 21.48
N LEU A 252 16.47 -1.95 20.87
CA LEU A 252 15.99 -1.85 19.48
C LEU A 252 17.00 -2.42 18.49
N GLU A 253 18.29 -2.13 18.68
CA GLU A 253 19.36 -2.66 17.82
C GLU A 253 19.53 -4.17 18.02
N GLU A 254 19.38 -4.68 19.24
CA GLU A 254 19.37 -6.13 19.51
C GLU A 254 18.15 -6.83 18.86
N VAL A 255 16.98 -6.21 18.95
CA VAL A 255 15.74 -6.69 18.33
C VAL A 255 15.85 -6.67 16.80
N TYR A 256 16.42 -5.61 16.22
CA TYR A 256 16.69 -5.50 14.78
C TYR A 256 17.49 -6.72 14.30
N ASP A 257 18.54 -7.04 15.03
CA ASP A 257 19.44 -8.15 14.76
C ASP A 257 18.76 -9.51 14.94
N ALA A 258 18.02 -9.71 16.02
CA ALA A 258 17.35 -10.96 16.34
C ALA A 258 16.25 -11.30 15.33
N VAL A 259 15.30 -10.38 15.14
CA VAL A 259 14.19 -10.55 14.18
C VAL A 259 14.73 -10.57 12.76
N GLY A 260 15.71 -9.72 12.43
CA GLY A 260 16.31 -9.69 11.10
C GLY A 260 16.98 -11.01 10.70
N ARG A 261 17.66 -11.69 11.64
CA ARG A 261 18.20 -13.04 11.42
C ARG A 261 17.11 -14.09 11.23
N GLU A 262 16.05 -14.03 12.02
CA GLU A 262 14.93 -14.98 11.96
C GLU A 262 14.18 -14.90 10.63
N PHE A 263 13.88 -13.68 10.17
CA PHE A 263 13.20 -13.43 8.90
C PHE A 263 14.16 -13.38 7.69
N LYS A 264 15.48 -13.45 7.93
CA LYS A 264 16.54 -13.23 6.92
C LYS A 264 16.33 -11.93 6.13
N PHE A 265 15.83 -10.90 6.80
CA PHE A 265 15.47 -9.62 6.20
C PHE A 265 15.92 -8.46 7.08
N PHE A 266 16.67 -7.54 6.49
CA PHE A 266 17.24 -6.39 7.18
C PHE A 266 16.81 -5.12 6.44
N PRO A 267 15.85 -4.34 6.99
CA PRO A 267 15.47 -3.06 6.43
C PRO A 267 16.70 -2.17 6.22
N ARG A 268 16.82 -1.58 5.03
CA ARG A 268 17.93 -0.67 4.67
C ARG A 268 17.68 0.76 5.14
N GLU A 269 16.42 1.17 5.14
CA GLU A 269 16.02 2.49 5.62
C GLU A 269 15.84 2.49 7.13
N LYS A 270 16.09 3.64 7.76
CA LYS A 270 15.87 3.79 9.19
C LYS A 270 14.37 3.83 9.49
N LEU A 271 13.94 3.03 10.46
CA LEU A 271 12.56 3.09 10.95
C LEU A 271 12.41 4.17 12.02
N THR A 272 11.27 4.87 12.02
CA THR A 272 10.99 5.88 13.05
C THR A 272 10.30 5.22 14.25
N VAL A 273 10.84 5.44 15.45
CA VAL A 273 10.28 5.00 16.73
C VAL A 273 9.95 6.23 17.57
N ILE A 274 8.73 6.31 18.10
CA ILE A 274 8.23 7.50 18.80
C ILE A 274 7.67 7.10 20.16
N PHE A 275 8.19 7.76 21.20
CA PHE A 275 7.76 7.58 22.58
C PHE A 275 6.76 8.65 23.00
N TYR A 276 5.59 8.24 23.47
CA TYR A 276 4.56 9.11 23.99
C TYR A 276 4.31 8.86 25.48
N SER A 277 3.86 9.87 26.21
CA SER A 277 3.12 9.61 27.46
C SER A 277 1.84 8.84 27.15
N GLU A 278 1.32 8.06 28.10
CA GLU A 278 0.09 7.27 27.96
C GLU A 278 -1.09 8.08 27.39
N GLU A 279 -1.36 9.25 27.95
CA GLU A 279 -2.44 10.16 27.50
C GLU A 279 -2.28 10.56 26.02
N ARG A 280 -1.08 11.01 25.64
CA ARG A 280 -0.79 11.39 24.25
C ARG A 280 -0.83 10.22 23.28
N PHE A 281 -0.42 9.04 23.73
CA PHE A 281 -0.49 7.83 22.91
C PHE A 281 -1.94 7.57 22.48
N GLN A 282 -2.88 7.68 23.42
CA GLN A 282 -4.32 7.52 23.16
C GLN A 282 -4.85 8.62 22.23
N ASP A 283 -4.47 9.89 22.45
CA ASP A 283 -4.91 11.01 21.62
C ASP A 283 -4.45 10.91 20.16
N VAL A 284 -3.22 10.47 19.94
CA VAL A 284 -2.60 10.37 18.61
C VAL A 284 -3.14 9.15 17.87
N THR A 285 -3.11 7.99 18.51
CA THR A 285 -3.45 6.72 17.86
C THR A 285 -4.96 6.46 17.82
N GLY A 286 -5.72 7.06 18.75
CA GLY A 286 -7.13 6.73 18.98
C GLY A 286 -7.34 5.36 19.61
N ILE A 287 -6.27 4.70 20.08
CA ILE A 287 -6.32 3.36 20.66
C ILE A 287 -6.52 3.46 22.18
N HIS A 288 -7.40 2.64 22.74
CA HIS A 288 -7.66 2.59 24.19
C HIS A 288 -6.49 1.94 24.97
N HIS A 289 -6.41 2.24 26.27
CA HIS A 289 -5.38 1.91 27.29
C HIS A 289 -4.84 0.46 27.36
N TRP A 290 -5.32 -0.47 26.56
CA TRP A 290 -4.90 -1.87 26.58
C TRP A 290 -3.93 -2.21 25.43
N ALA A 291 -3.71 -1.34 24.44
CA ALA A 291 -2.67 -1.54 23.42
C ALA A 291 -1.33 -0.95 23.87
N ASN A 292 -0.28 -1.78 23.86
CA ASN A 292 1.05 -1.40 24.34
C ASN A 292 1.97 -0.84 23.25
N GLY A 293 1.52 -0.77 22.00
CA GLY A 293 2.31 -0.30 20.87
C GLY A 293 1.48 -0.30 19.59
N VAL A 294 1.97 0.41 18.57
CA VAL A 294 1.41 0.32 17.22
C VAL A 294 2.47 0.56 16.15
N PHE A 295 2.37 -0.20 15.07
CA PHE A 295 3.07 0.05 13.82
C PHE A 295 2.09 0.50 12.72
N ASP A 296 2.29 1.71 12.18
CA ASP A 296 1.53 2.25 11.03
C ASP A 296 2.44 2.77 9.90
N GLY A 297 3.69 2.31 9.88
CA GLY A 297 4.81 2.93 9.16
C GLY A 297 5.82 3.57 10.11
N LYS A 298 5.37 3.95 11.31
CA LYS A 298 6.21 4.32 12.45
C LYS A 298 5.88 3.41 13.63
N ILE A 299 6.87 3.07 14.44
CA ILE A 299 6.65 2.34 15.70
C ILE A 299 6.32 3.38 16.78
N ARG A 300 5.13 3.32 17.37
CA ARG A 300 4.71 4.23 18.45
C ARG A 300 4.51 3.46 19.74
N LEU A 301 5.06 3.99 20.83
CA LEU A 301 5.10 3.30 22.13
C LEU A 301 4.75 4.26 23.28
N PRO A 302 3.93 3.83 24.25
CA PRO A 302 3.76 4.56 25.50
C PRO A 302 4.94 4.32 26.45
N VAL A 303 5.56 5.40 26.96
CA VAL A 303 6.69 5.36 27.91
C VAL A 303 6.31 4.66 29.22
N GLY A 304 5.05 4.80 29.64
CA GLY A 304 4.57 4.33 30.95
C GLY A 304 4.44 2.82 31.08
N ALA A 305 4.27 2.10 29.97
CA ALA A 305 3.99 0.65 30.01
C ALA A 305 5.16 -0.19 30.58
N LEU A 306 6.38 0.35 30.61
CA LEU A 306 7.60 -0.49 30.64
C LEU A 306 8.71 -0.01 31.60
N HIS A 307 8.46 1.05 32.37
CA HIS A 307 9.46 1.60 33.27
C HIS A 307 9.94 0.54 34.29
N GLY A 308 11.24 0.25 34.31
CA GLY A 308 11.87 -0.74 35.19
C GLY A 308 11.68 -2.22 34.78
N ARG A 309 11.22 -2.53 33.56
CA ARG A 309 10.97 -3.90 33.09
C ARG A 309 11.62 -4.20 31.72
N PRO A 310 12.95 -4.34 31.64
CA PRO A 310 13.67 -4.47 30.36
C PRO A 310 13.21 -5.66 29.51
N ARG A 311 12.93 -6.83 30.12
CA ARG A 311 12.42 -8.00 29.39
C ARG A 311 11.02 -7.80 28.81
N ALA A 312 10.17 -7.01 29.46
CA ALA A 312 8.84 -6.71 28.92
C ALA A 312 8.95 -5.73 27.74
N LEU A 313 9.89 -4.78 27.83
CA LEU A 313 10.20 -3.85 26.75
C LEU A 313 10.77 -4.56 25.53
N GLU A 314 11.75 -5.45 25.71
CA GLU A 314 12.32 -6.27 24.63
C GLU A 314 11.25 -7.07 23.89
N ARG A 315 10.34 -7.72 24.63
CA ARG A 315 9.22 -8.47 24.05
C ARG A 315 8.29 -7.60 23.21
N LEU A 316 7.90 -6.45 23.74
CA LEU A 316 7.05 -5.51 23.02
C LEU A 316 7.74 -4.94 21.77
N LEU A 317 9.01 -4.55 21.88
CA LEU A 317 9.78 -4.06 20.75
C LEU A 317 9.94 -5.14 19.68
N THR A 318 10.16 -6.39 20.09
CA THR A 318 10.18 -7.55 19.18
C THR A 318 8.86 -7.68 18.44
N HIS A 319 7.74 -7.54 19.15
CA HIS A 319 6.40 -7.59 18.58
C HIS A 319 6.19 -6.49 17.52
N GLU A 320 6.38 -5.21 17.89
CA GLU A 320 6.14 -4.07 16.99
C GLU A 320 7.13 -4.03 15.82
N TYR A 321 8.39 -4.40 16.05
CA TYR A 321 9.37 -4.49 14.97
C TYR A 321 9.07 -5.65 14.02
N THR A 322 8.52 -6.76 14.51
CA THR A 322 8.07 -7.86 13.64
C THR A 322 6.95 -7.42 12.71
N HIS A 323 5.99 -6.60 13.20
CA HIS A 323 5.00 -5.97 12.32
C HIS A 323 5.65 -5.15 11.21
N ALA A 324 6.70 -4.37 11.52
CA ALA A 324 7.44 -3.62 10.51
C ALA A 324 8.10 -4.54 9.47
N VAL A 325 8.77 -5.61 9.89
CA VAL A 325 9.43 -6.58 9.00
C VAL A 325 8.39 -7.30 8.11
N VAL A 326 7.30 -7.78 8.70
CA VAL A 326 6.21 -8.44 7.97
C VAL A 326 5.56 -7.48 6.99
N HIS A 327 5.33 -6.23 7.39
CA HIS A 327 4.79 -5.19 6.52
C HIS A 327 5.72 -4.92 5.32
N LEU A 328 7.03 -4.80 5.55
CA LEU A 328 8.00 -4.54 4.48
C LEU A 328 8.11 -5.72 3.51
N LEU A 329 8.19 -6.95 4.02
CA LEU A 329 8.26 -8.16 3.20
C LEU A 329 6.98 -8.39 2.38
N SER A 330 5.82 -8.18 3.00
CA SER A 330 4.50 -8.36 2.37
C SER A 330 3.94 -7.12 1.69
N ARG A 331 4.66 -5.99 1.74
CA ARG A 331 4.21 -4.67 1.26
C ARG A 331 2.82 -4.30 1.81
N GLY A 332 2.60 -4.58 3.10
CA GLY A 332 1.34 -4.36 3.81
C GLY A 332 0.18 -5.25 3.40
N ARG A 333 0.42 -6.32 2.64
CA ARG A 333 -0.62 -7.25 2.16
C ARG A 333 -0.78 -8.52 3.00
N ALA A 334 0.07 -8.73 4.01
CA ALA A 334 -0.13 -9.83 4.93
C ALA A 334 -1.50 -9.72 5.65
N PRO A 335 -2.28 -10.80 5.73
CA PRO A 335 -3.49 -10.82 6.55
C PRO A 335 -3.14 -10.62 8.03
N ARG A 336 -4.07 -10.08 8.82
CA ARG A 336 -3.83 -9.76 10.25
C ARG A 336 -3.45 -11.00 11.04
N TRP A 337 -4.12 -12.13 10.82
CA TRP A 337 -3.79 -13.36 11.56
C TRP A 337 -2.32 -13.77 11.35
N LEU A 338 -1.78 -13.56 10.14
CA LEU A 338 -0.38 -13.87 9.86
C LEU A 338 0.55 -12.85 10.52
N GLN A 339 0.19 -11.56 10.50
CA GLN A 339 0.95 -10.50 11.18
C GLN A 339 1.03 -10.76 12.69
N GLU A 340 -0.12 -10.93 13.35
CA GLU A 340 -0.21 -11.14 14.79
C GLU A 340 0.39 -12.49 15.23
N GLY A 341 0.20 -13.55 14.45
CA GLY A 341 0.78 -14.85 14.75
C GLY A 341 2.31 -14.84 14.67
N LEU A 342 2.88 -14.16 13.66
CA LEU A 342 4.34 -14.02 13.51
C LEU A 342 4.94 -13.11 14.59
N ALA A 343 4.28 -12.01 14.93
CA ALA A 343 4.74 -11.12 16.00
C ALA A 343 4.74 -11.82 17.38
N GLN A 344 3.69 -12.60 17.69
CA GLN A 344 3.67 -13.44 18.90
C GLN A 344 4.69 -14.59 18.87
N HIS A 345 4.95 -15.16 17.69
CA HIS A 345 6.00 -16.17 17.53
C HIS A 345 7.37 -15.60 17.86
N ALA A 346 7.71 -14.43 17.29
CA ALA A 346 8.98 -13.74 17.54
C ALA A 346 9.14 -13.33 19.01
N GLU A 347 8.05 -12.89 19.67
CA GLU A 347 8.01 -12.61 21.11
C GLU A 347 8.20 -13.88 21.98
N ARG A 348 8.05 -15.07 21.40
CA ARG A 348 8.06 -16.38 22.07
C ARG A 348 6.96 -16.54 23.11
N ILE A 349 5.78 -16.01 22.82
CA ILE A 349 4.57 -16.26 23.60
C ILE A 349 4.28 -17.76 23.67
N GLN A 350 3.92 -18.29 24.82
CA GLN A 350 3.52 -19.71 24.93
C GLN A 350 2.11 -19.91 24.35
N GLU A 351 1.89 -21.04 23.68
CA GLU A 351 0.54 -21.42 23.25
C GLU A 351 -0.32 -21.72 24.48
N ASP A 352 -1.58 -21.34 24.42
CA ASP A 352 -2.58 -21.80 25.38
C ASP A 352 -2.85 -23.30 25.15
N PRO A 353 -2.49 -24.19 26.09
CA PRO A 353 -2.72 -25.62 25.94
C PRO A 353 -4.21 -25.98 25.92
N ASP A 354 -5.07 -25.10 26.44
CA ASP A 354 -6.51 -25.28 26.48
C ASP A 354 -7.21 -24.50 25.35
N LEU A 355 -6.49 -24.15 24.28
CA LEU A 355 -7.08 -23.48 23.12
C LEU A 355 -8.04 -24.42 22.38
N HIS A 356 -9.32 -24.06 22.33
CA HIS A 356 -10.35 -24.79 21.58
C HIS A 356 -10.88 -23.91 20.44
N LEU A 357 -10.97 -24.46 19.23
CA LEU A 357 -11.66 -23.82 18.11
C LEU A 357 -13.13 -24.22 18.09
N SER A 358 -14.03 -23.23 18.06
CA SER A 358 -15.42 -23.49 17.67
C SER A 358 -15.45 -24.06 16.24
N GLY A 359 -16.20 -25.14 16.00
CA GLY A 359 -16.21 -25.88 14.72
C GLY A 359 -16.58 -25.09 13.45
N GLY A 360 -17.01 -23.83 13.58
CA GLY A 360 -17.30 -22.91 12.46
C GLY A 360 -16.22 -21.87 12.15
N MET A 361 -15.06 -21.88 12.81
CA MET A 361 -14.04 -20.84 12.64
C MET A 361 -13.29 -20.96 11.30
N THR A 362 -13.25 -19.88 10.53
CA THR A 362 -12.49 -19.74 9.27
C THR A 362 -11.46 -18.61 9.42
N LEU A 363 -10.48 -18.49 8.52
CA LEU A 363 -9.56 -17.34 8.52
C LEU A 363 -10.30 -16.03 8.26
N ALA A 364 -11.37 -16.04 7.48
CA ALA A 364 -12.25 -14.88 7.34
C ALA A 364 -12.95 -14.53 8.67
N GLY A 365 -13.39 -15.56 9.43
CA GLY A 365 -13.89 -15.39 10.79
C GLY A 365 -12.80 -14.88 11.75
N LEU A 366 -11.55 -15.34 11.59
CA LEU A 366 -10.40 -14.88 12.36
C LEU A 366 -10.07 -13.43 12.07
N GLU A 367 -10.07 -13.03 10.80
CA GLU A 367 -9.93 -11.64 10.39
C GLU A 367 -11.02 -10.75 10.99
N ALA A 368 -12.26 -11.24 11.06
CA ALA A 368 -13.37 -10.52 11.69
C ALA A 368 -13.19 -10.42 13.22
N LEU A 369 -12.77 -11.52 13.86
CA LEU A 369 -12.52 -11.58 15.30
C LEU A 369 -11.40 -10.62 15.73
N LEU A 370 -10.32 -10.57 14.95
CA LEU A 370 -9.20 -9.65 15.14
C LEU A 370 -9.54 -8.17 14.83
N ARG A 371 -10.71 -7.91 14.22
CA ARG A 371 -11.22 -6.54 14.03
C ARG A 371 -12.24 -6.15 15.09
N ASP A 372 -12.74 -7.10 15.88
CA ASP A 372 -13.71 -6.83 16.93
C ASP A 372 -13.03 -5.99 18.03
N GLY A 373 -13.75 -4.99 18.55
CA GLY A 373 -13.26 -4.13 19.64
C GLY A 373 -13.35 -4.82 21.01
N ASP A 374 -13.94 -6.01 21.07
CA ASP A 374 -14.01 -6.84 22.26
C ASP A 374 -12.67 -7.54 22.54
N ILE A 375 -12.00 -7.11 23.61
CA ILE A 375 -10.68 -7.59 24.04
C ILE A 375 -10.68 -9.10 24.30
N ALA A 376 -11.76 -9.64 24.88
CA ALA A 376 -11.81 -11.07 25.22
C ALA A 376 -11.84 -11.93 23.95
N LYS A 377 -12.59 -11.48 22.95
CA LYS A 377 -12.65 -12.14 21.63
C LYS A 377 -11.35 -11.99 20.86
N ALA A 378 -10.76 -10.79 20.87
CA ALA A 378 -9.48 -10.53 20.21
C ALA A 378 -8.37 -11.43 20.76
N ARG A 379 -8.33 -11.67 22.07
CA ARG A 379 -7.39 -12.60 22.72
C ARG A 379 -7.46 -14.01 22.14
N THR A 380 -8.66 -14.56 21.98
CA THR A 380 -8.85 -15.85 21.32
C THR A 380 -8.33 -15.82 19.89
N GLY A 381 -8.60 -14.73 19.15
CA GLY A 381 -8.05 -14.52 17.82
C GLY A 381 -6.52 -14.56 17.77
N TYR A 382 -5.82 -13.96 18.74
CA TYR A 382 -4.36 -14.01 18.81
C TYR A 382 -3.82 -15.41 19.05
N GLN A 383 -4.43 -16.17 19.95
CA GLN A 383 -4.00 -17.54 20.21
C GLN A 383 -4.19 -18.44 18.98
N ILE A 384 -5.31 -18.31 18.28
CA ILE A 384 -5.56 -19.02 17.02
C ILE A 384 -4.53 -18.61 15.95
N SER A 385 -4.21 -17.32 15.87
CA SER A 385 -3.24 -16.77 14.93
C SER A 385 -1.82 -17.33 15.19
N LEU A 386 -1.40 -17.37 16.45
CA LEU A 386 -0.11 -17.93 16.86
C LEU A 386 -0.03 -19.41 16.50
N TRP A 387 -1.07 -20.18 16.82
CA TRP A 387 -1.12 -21.60 16.52
C TRP A 387 -1.06 -21.87 15.00
N ALA A 388 -1.86 -21.13 14.21
CA ALA A 388 -1.86 -21.28 12.74
C ALA A 388 -0.48 -20.99 12.14
N VAL A 389 0.19 -19.94 12.63
CA VAL A 389 1.57 -19.63 12.22
C VAL A 389 2.55 -20.72 12.62
N ARG A 390 2.39 -21.33 13.81
CA ARG A 390 3.24 -22.44 14.26
C ARG A 390 3.06 -23.70 13.42
N ASP A 391 1.84 -24.03 13.02
CA ASP A 391 1.59 -25.13 12.08
C ASP A 391 2.30 -24.86 10.73
N LEU A 392 2.21 -23.63 10.19
CA LEU A 392 2.92 -23.26 8.97
C LEU A 392 4.44 -23.31 9.13
N LEU A 393 4.97 -22.90 10.28
CA LEU A 393 6.39 -22.99 10.60
C LEU A 393 6.85 -24.45 10.75
N GLN A 394 6.03 -25.32 11.36
CA GLN A 394 6.35 -26.73 11.46
C GLN A 394 6.42 -27.41 10.08
N ARG A 395 5.56 -26.98 9.15
CA ARG A 395 5.50 -27.53 7.78
C ARG A 395 6.64 -27.07 6.86
N GLY A 396 7.27 -25.93 7.13
CA GLY A 396 8.21 -25.33 6.17
C GLY A 396 9.23 -24.34 6.71
N GLY A 397 9.24 -24.10 8.01
CA GLY A 397 10.11 -23.14 8.68
C GLY A 397 9.94 -21.70 8.21
N MET A 398 10.86 -20.84 8.66
CA MET A 398 10.89 -19.43 8.29
C MET A 398 11.17 -19.19 6.80
N GLU A 399 11.77 -20.14 6.10
CA GLU A 399 12.01 -20.01 4.65
C GLU A 399 10.71 -19.96 3.86
N ARG A 400 9.77 -20.87 4.13
CA ARG A 400 8.45 -20.86 3.48
C ARG A 400 7.61 -19.66 3.92
N ILE A 401 7.71 -19.22 5.17
CA ILE A 401 7.07 -17.98 5.61
C ILE A 401 7.62 -16.78 4.82
N GLY A 402 8.95 -16.69 4.66
CA GLY A 402 9.56 -15.64 3.84
C GLY A 402 9.08 -15.65 2.39
N GLU A 403 8.95 -16.83 1.78
CA GLU A 403 8.37 -16.97 0.44
C GLU A 403 6.91 -16.54 0.39
N LEU A 404 6.09 -16.95 1.36
CA LEU A 404 4.69 -16.56 1.48
C LEU A 404 4.56 -15.04 1.57
N LEU A 405 5.29 -14.39 2.48
CA LEU A 405 5.29 -12.93 2.62
C LEU A 405 5.73 -12.24 1.32
N SER A 406 6.77 -12.75 0.65
CA SER A 406 7.22 -12.23 -0.65
C SER A 406 6.16 -12.36 -1.75
N ARG A 407 5.41 -13.46 -1.82
CA ARG A 407 4.29 -13.64 -2.76
C ARG A 407 3.14 -12.68 -2.48
N LEU A 408 2.77 -12.53 -1.22
CA LEU A 408 1.79 -11.52 -0.80
C LEU A 408 2.27 -10.12 -1.22
N GLY A 409 3.55 -9.81 -1.00
CA GLY A 409 4.18 -8.57 -1.47
C GLY A 409 4.13 -8.37 -3.00
N ARG A 410 4.13 -9.44 -3.78
CA ARG A 410 3.93 -9.39 -5.25
C ARG A 410 2.47 -9.22 -5.67
N GLY A 411 1.53 -9.32 -4.74
CA GLY A 411 0.10 -9.05 -4.97
C GLY A 411 -0.76 -10.29 -5.10
N GLU A 412 -0.18 -11.46 -4.84
CA GLU A 412 -0.94 -12.69 -4.70
C GLU A 412 -1.83 -12.61 -3.44
N SER A 413 -3.04 -13.15 -3.52
CA SER A 413 -3.88 -13.33 -2.33
C SER A 413 -3.34 -14.46 -1.45
N ALA A 414 -3.79 -14.56 -0.20
CA ALA A 414 -3.43 -15.71 0.64
C ALA A 414 -3.91 -17.03 0.03
N ASP A 415 -5.11 -17.04 -0.57
CA ASP A 415 -5.67 -18.19 -1.28
C ASP A 415 -4.83 -18.64 -2.48
N ASP A 416 -4.15 -17.70 -3.16
CA ASP A 416 -3.27 -18.02 -4.30
C ASP A 416 -1.84 -18.39 -3.85
N ALA A 417 -1.34 -17.71 -2.82
CA ALA A 417 0.05 -17.82 -2.39
C ALA A 417 0.31 -19.09 -1.56
N VAL A 418 -0.59 -19.42 -0.61
CA VAL A 418 -0.44 -20.56 0.28
C VAL A 418 -0.32 -21.90 -0.47
N PRO A 419 -1.15 -22.21 -1.48
CA PRO A 419 -1.00 -23.46 -2.24
C PRO A 419 0.32 -23.57 -2.98
N LYS A 420 0.87 -22.45 -3.47
CA LYS A 420 2.15 -22.45 -4.19
C LYS A 420 3.35 -22.67 -3.27
N VAL A 421 3.24 -22.26 -2.01
CA VAL A 421 4.32 -22.38 -1.01
C VAL A 421 4.23 -23.71 -0.26
N TYR A 422 3.02 -24.10 0.16
CA TYR A 422 2.79 -25.25 1.04
C TYR A 422 2.25 -26.48 0.32
N GLY A 423 1.88 -26.36 -0.96
CA GLY A 423 1.33 -27.46 -1.76
C GLY A 423 -0.12 -27.84 -1.40
N LEU A 424 -0.78 -27.04 -0.54
CA LEU A 424 -2.13 -27.30 -0.04
C LEU A 424 -3.03 -26.06 -0.20
N PRO A 425 -4.28 -26.22 -0.65
CA PRO A 425 -5.28 -25.16 -0.60
C PRO A 425 -5.43 -24.57 0.80
N LEU A 426 -5.63 -23.25 0.90
CA LEU A 426 -5.84 -22.61 2.19
C LEU A 426 -7.05 -23.18 2.93
N ALA A 427 -8.14 -23.44 2.20
CA ALA A 427 -9.35 -24.08 2.74
C ALA A 427 -9.10 -25.51 3.29
N GLU A 428 -8.12 -26.22 2.74
CA GLU A 428 -7.73 -27.56 3.22
C GLU A 428 -6.95 -27.44 4.53
N LEU A 429 -6.05 -26.46 4.65
CA LEU A 429 -5.39 -26.15 5.93
C LEU A 429 -6.42 -25.75 7.00
N GLU A 430 -7.37 -24.88 6.67
CA GLU A 430 -8.46 -24.51 7.59
C GLU A 430 -9.30 -25.71 8.03
N HIS A 431 -9.51 -26.69 7.13
CA HIS A 431 -10.21 -27.92 7.46
C HIS A 431 -9.40 -28.77 8.44
N GLN A 432 -8.09 -28.94 8.20
CA GLN A 432 -7.19 -29.67 9.10
C GLN A 432 -7.10 -29.00 10.48
N TRP A 433 -7.00 -27.68 10.53
CA TRP A 433 -6.95 -26.91 11.76
C TRP A 433 -8.21 -27.10 12.60
N ARG A 434 -9.38 -27.10 11.98
CA ARG A 434 -10.65 -27.41 12.65
C ARG A 434 -10.69 -28.83 13.21
N GLY A 435 -10.12 -29.81 12.52
CA GLY A 435 -10.04 -31.19 13.03
C GLY A 435 -9.08 -31.37 14.20
N ILE A 436 -8.04 -30.53 14.31
CA ILE A 436 -7.04 -30.61 15.39
C ILE A 436 -7.51 -29.85 16.64
N LEU A 437 -8.09 -28.66 16.46
CA LEU A 437 -8.48 -27.77 17.55
C LEU A 437 -9.97 -27.84 17.89
N GLY A 438 -10.79 -28.48 17.05
CA GLY A 438 -12.20 -28.77 17.29
C GLY A 438 -12.38 -30.22 17.69
N GLY A 439 -12.69 -30.46 18.95
CA GLY A 439 -13.17 -31.74 19.46
C GLY A 439 -14.63 -32.00 19.09
#